data_AF-A0A9X4P0Z9-F1
#
_entry.id   AF-A0A9X4P0Z9-F1
#
_cell.length_a   1.000
_cell.length_b   1.000
_cell.length_c   1.000
_cell.angle_alpha   90.00
_cell.angle_beta   90.00
_cell.angle_gamma   90.00
#
_symmetry.space_group_name_H-M   'P 1'
#
loop_
_entity.id
_entity.type
_entity.pdbx_description
1 polymer ?
#
loop_
_entity_poly.entity_id
_entity_poly.type
_entity_poly.pdbx_seq_one_letter_code
_entity_poly.pdbx_strand_id
1 'polypeptide(L)' 'KRKHEVNRLAIDDEEAEVVRMMFDLCVSSGYGKFRLAHFLNDHGIRNRQGENWHDATIGAILHNPLYKGVLR' A
#
# COMPACT_ATOMS: atom_id res chain seq x y z
N LYS A 1 15.84 18.29 -11.80
CA LYS A 1 14.64 17.78 -12.53
C LYS A 1 14.54 16.28 -12.27
N ARG A 2 13.75 15.83 -11.29
CA ARG A 2 13.52 14.39 -11.08
C ARG A 2 12.53 13.93 -12.14
N LYS A 3 13.01 13.14 -13.11
CA LYS A 3 12.18 12.48 -14.11
C LYS A 3 11.30 11.49 -13.36
N HIS A 4 10.02 11.81 -13.18
CA HIS A 4 9.03 10.81 -12.81
C HIS A 4 8.81 9.98 -14.07
N GLU A 5 9.58 8.89 -14.17
CA GLU A 5 9.35 7.86 -15.15
C GLU A 5 7.98 7.27 -14.83
N VAL A 6 7.02 7.53 -15.71
CA VAL A 6 5.72 6.85 -15.74
C VAL A 6 6.01 5.38 -16.06
N ASN A 7 6.43 4.64 -15.05
CA ASN A 7 6.41 3.19 -15.06
C ASN A 7 4.97 2.80 -15.35
N ARG A 8 4.76 2.09 -16.46
CA ARG A 8 3.49 1.46 -16.82
C ARG A 8 2.87 0.89 -15.54
N LEU A 9 1.76 1.47 -15.11
CA LEU A 9 0.92 0.98 -14.02
C LEU A 9 0.26 -0.31 -14.50
N ALA A 10 1.04 -1.37 -14.66
CA ALA A 10 0.50 -2.70 -14.56
C ALA A 10 0.03 -2.80 -13.10
N ILE A 11 -1.28 -2.73 -12.89
CA ILE A 11 -1.87 -3.05 -11.59
C ILE A 11 -1.51 -4.51 -11.38
N ASP A 12 -0.58 -4.75 -10.47
CA ASP A 12 -0.30 -6.09 -10.01
C ASP A 12 -1.47 -6.49 -9.11
N ASP A 13 -2.26 -7.48 -9.52
CA ASP A 13 -3.45 -7.89 -8.80
C ASP A 13 -3.13 -8.33 -7.36
N GLU A 14 -1.92 -8.88 -7.12
CA GLU A 14 -1.46 -9.25 -5.78
C GLU A 14 -1.22 -7.99 -4.93
N GLU A 15 -0.54 -6.98 -5.48
CA GLU A 15 -0.34 -5.69 -4.77
C GLU A 15 -1.69 -4.99 -4.53
N ALA A 16 -2.61 -5.04 -5.49
CA ALA A 16 -3.92 -4.43 -5.39
C ALA A 16 -4.79 -5.08 -4.30
N GLU A 17 -4.70 -6.39 -4.11
CA GLU A 17 -5.37 -7.11 -3.02
C GLU A 17 -4.85 -6.66 -1.66
N VAL A 18 -3.52 -6.56 -1.51
CA VAL A 18 -2.90 -6.10 -0.25
C VAL A 18 -3.31 -4.65 0.06
N VAL A 19 -3.33 -3.76 -0.95
CA VAL A 19 -3.77 -2.38 -0.75
C VAL A 19 -5.25 -2.30 -0.38
N ARG A 20 -6.12 -3.10 -0.99
CA ARG A 20 -7.54 -3.19 -0.59
C ARG A 20 -7.68 -3.67 0.84
N MET A 21 -6.93 -4.69 1.24
CA MET A 21 -6.90 -5.21 2.61
C MET A 21 -6.43 -4.14 3.61
N MET A 22 -5.40 -3.36 3.26
CA MET A 22 -4.94 -2.23 4.07
C MET A 22 -6.05 -1.21 4.32
N PHE A 23 -6.76 -0.82 3.26
CA PHE A 23 -7.88 0.13 3.38
C PHE A 23 -9.02 -0.46 4.21
N ASP A 24 -9.39 -1.72 3.98
CA ASP A 24 -10.44 -2.40 4.74
C ASP A 24 -10.10 -2.47 6.24
N LEU A 25 -8.89 -2.90 6.60
CA LEU A 25 -8.42 -2.94 7.99
C LEU A 25 -8.36 -1.55 8.63
N CYS A 26 -7.98 -0.53 7.86
CA CYS A 26 -7.95 0.86 8.33
C CYS A 26 -9.38 1.38 8.60
N VAL A 27 -10.35 1.05 7.74
CA VAL A 27 -11.74 1.53 7.82
C VAL A 27 -12.56 0.73 8.84
N SER A 28 -12.49 -0.60 8.76
CA SER A 28 -13.23 -1.55 9.59
C SER A 28 -12.72 -1.59 11.03
N SER A 29 -11.40 -1.61 11.20
CA SER A 29 -10.75 -1.87 12.49
C SER A 29 -10.08 -0.63 13.10
N GLY A 30 -10.03 0.49 12.38
CA GLY A 30 -9.37 1.73 12.83
C GLY A 30 -7.86 1.58 12.97
N TYR A 31 -7.24 0.64 12.24
CA TYR A 31 -5.82 0.35 12.38
C TYR A 31 -4.98 1.51 11.85
N GLY A 32 -4.14 2.08 12.71
CA GLY A 32 -3.13 3.05 12.31
C GLY A 32 -2.01 2.40 11.48
N LYS A 33 -1.33 3.22 10.67
CA LYS A 33 -0.21 2.82 9.78
C LYS A 33 0.82 1.87 10.41
N PHE A 34 1.15 2.05 11.69
CA PHE A 34 2.10 1.20 12.40
C PHE A 34 1.55 -0.21 12.67
N ARG A 35 0.29 -0.29 13.12
CA ARG A 35 -0.40 -1.58 13.34
C ARG A 35 -0.57 -2.35 12.05
N LEU A 36 -0.90 -1.64 10.98
CA LEU A 36 -1.04 -2.21 9.64
C LEU A 36 0.29 -2.83 9.15
N ALA A 37 1.40 -2.10 9.31
CA ALA A 37 2.73 -2.60 8.95
C ALA A 37 3.08 -3.87 9.73
N HIS A 38 2.87 -3.84 11.06
CA HIS A 38 3.11 -5.01 11.89
C HIS A 38 2.23 -6.19 11.51
N PHE A 39 0.93 -5.96 11.26
CA PHE A 39 -0.02 -6.99 10.87
C PHE A 39 0.38 -7.68 9.57
N LEU A 40 0.74 -6.91 8.54
CA LEU A 40 1.15 -7.46 7.26
C LEU A 40 2.45 -8.27 7.38
N ASN A 41 3.42 -7.76 8.13
CA ASN A 41 4.69 -8.46 8.36
C ASN A 41 4.50 -9.76 9.15
N ASP A 42 3.63 -9.74 10.17
CA ASP A 42 3.30 -10.90 11.00
C ASP A 42 2.56 -11.98 10.19
N HIS A 43 1.67 -11.56 9.29
CA HIS A 43 1.01 -12.44 8.30
C HIS A 43 1.92 -12.90 7.16
N GLY A 44 3.20 -12.49 7.14
CA GLY A 44 4.16 -12.86 6.10
C GLY A 44 3.94 -12.16 4.76
N ILE A 45 3.08 -11.14 4.70
CA ILE A 45 2.84 -10.33 3.50
C ILE A 45 4.00 -9.37 3.36
N ARG A 46 4.69 -9.46 2.22
CA ARG A 46 5.86 -8.63 1.89
C ARG A 46 5.54 -7.68 0.75
N ASN A 47 6.31 -6.61 0.62
CA ASN A 47 6.20 -5.73 -0.54
C ASN A 47 6.70 -6.44 -1.82
N ARG A 48 6.54 -5.79 -2.97
CA ARG A 48 7.04 -6.30 -4.28
C ARG A 48 8.53 -6.66 -4.30
N GLN A 49 9.34 -6.03 -3.46
CA GLN A 49 10.78 -6.33 -3.34
C GLN A 49 11.07 -7.49 -2.38
N GLY A 50 10.04 -8.09 -1.76
CA GLY A 50 10.19 -9.11 -0.73
C GLY A 50 10.64 -8.56 0.62
N GLU A 51 10.50 -7.26 0.84
CA GLU A 51 10.84 -6.58 2.09
C GLU A 51 9.60 -6.39 2.97
N ASN A 52 9.86 -6.07 4.24
CA ASN A 52 8.82 -5.79 5.21
C ASN A 52 8.11 -4.45 4.93
N TRP A 53 6.82 -4.40 5.28
CA TRP A 53 6.04 -3.17 5.28
C TRP A 53 6.51 -2.21 6.37
N HIS A 54 6.66 -0.94 5.99
CA HIS A 54 6.98 0.16 6.89
C HIS A 54 5.80 1.14 6.96
N ASP A 55 5.60 1.76 8.11
CA ASP A 55 4.50 2.71 8.32
C ASP A 55 4.52 3.90 7.33
N ALA A 56 5.71 4.36 6.94
CA ALA A 56 5.92 5.42 5.95
C ALA A 56 5.40 5.01 4.56
N THR A 57 5.67 3.77 4.13
CA THR A 57 5.19 3.22 2.86
C THR A 57 3.68 3.09 2.87
N ILE A 58 3.11 2.56 3.94
CA ILE A 58 1.66 2.43 4.10
C ILE A 58 0.99 3.81 4.10
N GLY A 59 1.56 4.77 4.82
CA GLY A 59 1.10 6.16 4.78
C GLY A 59 1.12 6.73 3.37
N ALA A 60 2.20 6.54 2.62
CA ALA A 60 2.30 6.99 1.23
C ALA A 60 1.24 6.36 0.32
N ILE A 61 0.93 5.06 0.49
CA ILE A 61 -0.11 4.36 -0.26
C ILE A 61 -1.50 4.90 0.10
N LEU A 62 -1.84 4.96 1.38
CA LEU A 62 -3.14 5.42 1.86
C LEU A 62 -3.42 6.89 1.49
N HIS A 63 -2.37 7.73 1.47
CA HIS A 63 -2.46 9.13 1.07
C HIS A 63 -2.43 9.34 -0.45
N ASN A 64 -1.95 8.38 -1.24
CA ASN A 64 -1.81 8.55 -2.68
C ASN A 64 -3.18 8.42 -3.38
N PRO A 65 -3.69 9.50 -4.00
CA PRO A 65 -5.00 9.51 -4.65
C PRO A 65 -5.09 8.60 -5.88
N LEU A 66 -3.95 8.18 -6.44
CA LEU A 66 -3.92 7.23 -7.56
C LEU A 66 -4.53 5.87 -7.16
N TYR A 67 -4.32 5.42 -5.92
CA TYR A 67 -4.93 4.19 -5.40
C TYR A 67 -6.43 4.32 -5.12
N LYS A 68 -6.98 5.54 -5.13
CA LYS A 68 -8.43 5.80 -5.00
C LYS A 68 -9.13 5.89 -6.36
N GLY A 69 -8.43 5.57 -7.45
CA GLY A 69 -8.99 5.64 -8.81
C GLY A 69 -9.12 7.07 -9.36
N VAL A 70 -8.49 8.07 -8.74
CA VAL A 70 -8.45 9.42 -9.29
C VAL A 70 -7.35 9.48 -10.35
N LEU A 71 -7.63 8.97 -11.55
CA LEU A 71 -6.98 9.49 -12.75
C LEU A 71 -7.49 10.92 -12.94
N ARG A 72 -6.58 11.90 -12.93
CA ARG A 72 -6.88 13.27 -13.35
C ARG A 72 -6.13 13.54 -14.65
#